data_AF-A0A657ARL5-F1
#
_entry.id   AF-A0A657ARL5-F1
#
_cell.length_a   1.000
_cell.length_b   1.000
_cell.length_c   1.000
_cell.angle_alpha   90.00
_cell.angle_beta   90.00
_cell.angle_gamma   90.00
#
_symmetry.space_group_name_H-M   'P 1'
#
loop_
_entity.id
_entity.type
_entity.pdbx_description
1 polymer ?
#
loop_
_entity_poly.entity_id
_entity_poly.type
_entity_poly.pdbx_seq_one_letter_code
_entity_poly.pdbx_strand_id
1 'polypeptide(L)'
;MKRIFFIVLLVSGCATSSGVIPIGIDTYLISRSQKGFDVVGGSVKADVYKEAFAFCNNQNKHFQVVRVSQKDMVPFTSDAQAEIQFMCLDKEDPELTRPNIKREADVVIEIRNK
;
A
#
# COMPACT_ATOMS: atom_id res chain seq x y z
N MET A 1 12.35 19.77 46.97
CA MET A 1 11.20 19.27 46.20
C MET A 1 11.67 18.99 44.77
N LYS A 2 12.02 17.74 44.45
CA LYS A 2 12.61 17.36 43.15
C LYS A 2 11.48 16.98 42.19
N ARG A 3 11.21 17.82 41.18
CA ARG A 3 10.25 17.52 40.10
C ARG A 3 10.95 16.60 39.09
N ILE A 4 10.61 15.32 39.12
CA ILE A 4 11.05 14.34 38.12
C ILE A 4 10.18 14.56 36.87
N PHE A 5 10.82 15.02 35.79
CA PHE A 5 10.19 15.19 34.48
C PHE A 5 10.37 13.86 33.71
N PHE A 6 9.30 13.08 33.60
CA PHE A 6 9.30 11.79 32.89
C PHE A 6 9.20 12.07 31.39
N ILE A 7 10.32 11.97 30.67
CA ILE A 7 10.36 12.10 29.21
C ILE A 7 9.92 10.75 28.63
N VAL A 8 8.70 10.71 28.08
CA VAL A 8 8.18 9.56 27.34
C VAL A 8 8.78 9.58 25.94
N LEU A 9 9.76 8.71 25.70
CA LEU A 9 10.34 8.48 24.39
C LEU A 9 9.38 7.58 23.58
N LEU A 10 8.58 8.17 22.69
CA LEU A 10 7.78 7.42 21.72
C LEU A 10 8.72 6.77 20.70
N VAL A 11 8.95 5.47 20.84
CA VAL A 11 9.65 4.68 19.81
C VAL A 11 8.68 4.47 18.66
N SER A 12 8.83 5.23 17.58
CA SER A 12 8.12 4.96 16.33
C SER A 12 8.71 3.69 15.70
N GLY A 13 7.87 2.67 15.51
CA GLY A 13 8.24 1.51 14.70
C GLY A 13 8.52 1.97 13.27
N CYS A 14 9.72 1.71 12.77
CA CYS A 14 10.06 1.96 11.37
C CYS A 14 9.30 0.98 10.48
N ALA A 15 8.08 1.34 10.07
CA ALA A 15 7.46 0.73 8.92
C ALA A 15 8.21 1.20 7.67
N THR A 16 8.71 0.26 6.86
CA THR A 16 9.42 0.58 5.62
C THR A 16 8.39 0.79 4.51
N SER A 17 8.09 2.06 4.22
CA SER A 17 7.36 2.49 3.02
C SER A 17 8.36 2.90 1.95
N SER A 18 8.13 2.53 0.69
CA SER A 18 8.89 3.07 -0.44
C SER A 18 8.64 4.56 -0.66
N GLY A 19 7.59 5.10 -0.04
CA GLY A 19 7.00 6.38 -0.43
C GLY A 19 6.25 6.25 -1.77
N VAL A 20 5.57 7.33 -2.14
CA VAL A 20 4.88 7.44 -3.43
C VAL A 20 5.90 7.77 -4.52
N ILE A 21 5.96 6.94 -5.55
CA ILE A 21 6.90 7.04 -6.67
C ILE A 21 6.08 7.27 -7.95
N PRO A 22 6.36 8.33 -8.75
CA PRO A 22 5.72 8.50 -10.04
C PRO A 22 6.23 7.45 -11.03
N ILE A 23 5.31 6.78 -11.74
CA ILE A 23 5.61 5.76 -12.75
C ILE A 23 5.03 6.09 -14.14
N GLY A 24 4.34 7.22 -14.27
CA GLY A 24 3.75 7.70 -15.51
C GLY A 24 3.09 9.06 -15.33
N ILE A 25 2.35 9.49 -16.36
CA ILE A 25 1.52 10.70 -16.30
C ILE A 25 0.36 10.41 -15.35
N ASP A 26 0.25 11.22 -14.29
CA ASP A 26 -0.75 11.08 -13.24
C ASP A 26 -0.81 9.69 -12.58
N THR A 27 0.21 8.84 -12.79
CA THR A 27 0.26 7.46 -12.35
C THR A 27 1.41 7.26 -11.37
N TYR A 28 1.10 6.61 -10.27
CA TYR A 28 1.97 6.47 -9.12
C TYR A 28 1.97 5.04 -8.59
N LEU A 29 3.08 4.68 -7.96
CA LEU A 29 3.32 3.42 -7.28
C LEU A 29 3.63 3.69 -5.82
N ILE A 30 3.06 2.89 -4.94
CA ILE A 30 3.46 2.86 -3.53
C ILE A 30 3.54 1.41 -3.10
N SER A 31 4.63 1.08 -2.39
CA SER A 31 4.87 -0.24 -1.82
C SER A 31 5.24 -0.10 -0.36
N ARG A 32 4.71 -0.98 0.48
CA ARG A 32 5.01 -1.01 1.90
C ARG A 32 5.21 -2.43 2.36
N SER A 33 6.22 -2.61 3.21
CA SER A 33 6.50 -3.87 3.89
C SER A 33 6.49 -3.64 5.39
N GLN A 34 5.82 -4.53 6.12
CA GLN A 34 5.78 -4.48 7.58
C GLN A 34 6.18 -5.84 8.16
N LYS A 35 7.12 -5.80 9.10
CA LYS A 35 7.57 -6.97 9.86
C LYS A 35 6.77 -7.09 11.14
N GLY A 36 6.26 -8.28 11.43
CA GLY A 36 5.61 -8.59 12.70
C GLY A 36 4.88 -9.91 12.65
N PHE A 37 4.77 -10.59 13.79
CA PHE A 37 4.12 -11.90 13.91
C PHE A 37 2.59 -11.84 13.75
N ASP A 38 2.00 -10.65 13.91
CA ASP A 38 0.57 -10.35 13.86
C ASP A 38 0.18 -9.49 12.65
N VAL A 39 1.11 -9.22 11.74
CA VAL A 39 0.87 -8.36 10.59
C VAL A 39 0.31 -9.16 9.43
N VAL A 40 -0.90 -8.79 9.01
CA VAL A 40 -1.60 -9.38 7.87
C VAL A 40 -1.41 -8.50 6.64
N GLY A 41 -1.22 -9.06 5.44
CA GLY A 41 -1.05 -8.27 4.21
C GLY A 41 -2.22 -7.31 3.95
N GLY A 42 -3.43 -7.68 4.40
CA GLY A 42 -4.62 -6.84 4.34
C GLY A 42 -4.51 -5.52 5.14
N SER A 43 -3.85 -5.51 6.31
CA SER A 43 -3.65 -4.26 7.07
C SER A 43 -2.63 -3.36 6.38
N VAL A 44 -1.54 -3.94 5.89
CA VAL A 44 -0.52 -3.22 5.10
C VAL A 44 -1.15 -2.60 3.85
N LYS A 45 -2.01 -3.35 3.15
CA LYS A 45 -2.77 -2.86 2.01
C LYS A 45 -3.64 -1.66 2.38
N ALA A 46 -4.41 -1.75 3.47
CA ALA A 46 -5.27 -0.65 3.92
C ALA A 46 -4.47 0.63 4.24
N ASP A 47 -3.28 0.50 4.83
CA ASP A 47 -2.41 1.65 5.12
C ASP A 47 -1.88 2.29 3.83
N VAL A 48 -1.48 1.47 2.86
CA VAL A 48 -1.03 1.95 1.54
C VAL A 48 -2.16 2.70 0.81
N TYR A 49 -3.40 2.21 0.89
CA TYR A 49 -4.57 2.92 0.36
C TYR A 49 -4.75 4.31 0.97
N LYS A 50 -4.61 4.43 2.31
CA LYS A 50 -4.76 5.72 3.00
C LYS A 50 -3.68 6.70 2.57
N GLU A 51 -2.44 6.23 2.46
CA GLU A 51 -1.30 7.05 2.04
C GLU A 51 -1.47 7.55 0.59
N ALA A 52 -1.87 6.66 -0.32
CA ALA A 52 -2.14 7.00 -1.71
C ALA A 52 -3.33 7.96 -1.87
N PHE A 53 -4.41 7.74 -1.11
CA PHE A 53 -5.56 8.65 -1.09
C PHE A 53 -5.16 10.05 -0.59
N ALA A 54 -4.41 10.12 0.51
CA ALA A 54 -3.92 11.38 1.06
C ALA A 54 -3.03 12.13 0.05
N PHE A 55 -2.18 11.40 -0.69
CA PHE A 55 -1.33 11.96 -1.72
C PHE A 55 -2.12 12.64 -2.86
N CYS A 56 -3.17 11.99 -3.39
CA CYS A 56 -4.01 12.63 -4.40
C CYS A 56 -4.83 13.80 -3.83
N ASN A 57 -5.39 13.63 -2.62
CA ASN A 57 -6.21 14.65 -1.98
C ASN A 57 -5.41 15.94 -1.69
N ASN A 58 -4.14 15.82 -1.31
CA ASN A 58 -3.24 16.97 -1.12
C ASN A 58 -2.97 17.75 -2.42
N GLN A 59 -3.22 17.13 -3.57
CA GLN A 59 -3.11 17.76 -4.89
C GLN A 59 -4.46 18.23 -5.44
N ASN A 60 -5.53 18.14 -4.64
CA ASN A 60 -6.92 18.38 -5.08
C ASN A 60 -7.38 17.47 -6.24
N LYS A 61 -6.78 16.29 -6.36
CA LYS A 61 -7.11 15.29 -7.39
C LYS A 61 -7.87 14.10 -6.79
N HIS A 62 -8.59 13.38 -7.62
CA HIS A 62 -9.32 12.18 -7.27
C HIS A 62 -8.44 10.94 -7.37
N PHE A 63 -8.48 10.12 -6.33
CA PHE A 63 -7.76 8.86 -6.26
C PHE A 63 -8.47 7.75 -7.04
N GLN A 64 -7.75 7.09 -7.95
CA GLN A 64 -8.23 5.93 -8.69
C GLN A 64 -7.22 4.80 -8.63
N VAL A 65 -7.66 3.60 -8.23
CA VAL A 65 -6.80 2.42 -8.23
C VAL A 65 -6.75 1.76 -9.59
N VAL A 66 -5.54 1.43 -10.03
CA VAL A 66 -5.28 0.70 -11.27
C VAL A 66 -5.00 -0.77 -10.98
N ARG A 67 -4.07 -1.05 -10.06
CA ARG A 67 -3.62 -2.40 -9.74
C ARG A 67 -3.31 -2.53 -8.27
N VAL A 68 -3.60 -3.70 -7.72
CA VAL A 68 -3.28 -4.01 -6.33
C VAL A 68 -2.62 -5.36 -6.24
N SER A 69 -1.46 -5.40 -5.61
CA SER A 69 -0.77 -6.63 -5.23
C SER A 69 -0.66 -6.67 -3.70
N GLN A 70 -0.86 -7.85 -3.12
CA GLN A 70 -0.63 -8.06 -1.71
C GLN A 70 0.01 -9.42 -1.51
N LYS A 71 0.89 -9.51 -0.53
CA LYS A 71 1.52 -10.75 -0.09
C LYS A 71 1.43 -10.80 1.42
N ASP A 72 0.82 -11.87 1.92
CA ASP A 72 0.76 -12.10 3.36
C ASP A 72 2.14 -12.52 3.90
N MET A 73 2.33 -12.29 5.20
CA MET A 73 3.51 -12.75 5.90
C MET A 73 3.58 -14.28 5.87
N VAL A 74 4.77 -14.82 5.57
CA VAL A 74 5.08 -16.24 5.69
C VAL A 74 6.18 -16.38 6.74
N PRO A 75 5.95 -17.11 7.86
CA PRO A 75 6.93 -17.21 8.92
C PRO A 75 8.30 -17.65 8.40
N PHE A 76 9.36 -16.95 8.83
CA PHE A 76 10.76 -17.20 8.43
C PHE A 76 11.07 -17.08 6.94
N THR A 77 10.11 -16.65 6.10
CA THR A 77 10.28 -16.60 4.64
C THR A 77 10.09 -15.20 4.09
N SER A 78 9.00 -14.51 4.45
CA SER A 78 8.71 -13.17 3.95
C SER A 78 7.80 -12.36 4.87
N ASP A 79 8.00 -11.05 4.85
CA ASP A 79 7.15 -10.10 5.54
C ASP A 79 5.81 -9.89 4.82
N ALA A 80 4.84 -9.29 5.52
CA ALA A 80 3.61 -8.83 4.89
C ALA A 80 3.92 -7.59 4.03
N GLN A 81 3.44 -7.61 2.79
CA GLN A 81 3.72 -6.57 1.79
C GLN A 81 2.46 -6.23 1.02
N ALA A 82 2.31 -4.96 0.68
CA ALA A 82 1.28 -4.52 -0.25
C ALA A 82 1.84 -3.45 -1.17
N GLU A 83 1.42 -3.53 -2.42
CA GLU A 83 1.77 -2.60 -3.49
C GLU A 83 0.51 -2.18 -4.23
N ILE A 84 0.39 -0.88 -4.47
CA ILE A 84 -0.73 -0.32 -5.23
C ILE A 84 -0.18 0.60 -6.31
N GLN A 85 -0.68 0.38 -7.53
CA GLN A 85 -0.58 1.35 -8.61
C GLN A 85 -1.88 2.11 -8.68
N PHE A 86 -1.79 3.43 -8.69
CA PHE A 86 -2.94 4.32 -8.64
C PHE A 86 -2.69 5.56 -9.48
N MET A 87 -3.77 6.25 -9.82
CA MET A 87 -3.75 7.51 -10.52
C MET A 87 -4.38 8.61 -9.66
N CYS A 88 -3.88 9.82 -9.84
CA CYS A 88 -4.49 11.02 -9.30
C CYS A 88 -5.06 11.82 -10.48
N LEU A 89 -6.37 11.78 -10.66
CA LEU A 89 -7.05 12.35 -11.84
C LEU A 89 -7.87 13.58 -11.47
N ASP A 90 -8.04 14.48 -12.41
CA ASP A 90 -8.97 15.60 -12.25
C ASP A 90 -10.43 15.12 -12.34
N LYS A 91 -11.36 15.91 -11.79
CA LYS A 91 -12.79 15.56 -11.77
C LYS A 91 -13.38 15.37 -13.18
N GLU A 92 -12.81 16.07 -14.15
CA GLU A 92 -13.24 16.10 -15.55
C GLU A 92 -12.50 15.09 -16.42
N ASP A 93 -11.57 14.33 -15.83
CA ASP A 93 -10.78 13.34 -16.55
C ASP A 93 -11.66 12.16 -17.03
N PRO A 94 -11.67 11.82 -18.33
CA PRO A 94 -12.45 10.69 -18.85
C PRO A 94 -12.05 9.34 -18.26
N GLU A 95 -10.82 9.20 -17.77
CA GLU A 95 -10.33 7.98 -17.13
C GLU A 95 -10.84 7.82 -15.70
N LEU A 96 -11.37 8.90 -15.09
CA LEU A 96 -11.96 8.91 -13.75
C LEU A 96 -13.29 8.13 -13.72
N THR A 97 -13.18 6.82 -13.66
CA THR A 97 -14.31 5.88 -13.70
C THR A 97 -14.22 4.88 -12.55
N ARG A 98 -15.32 4.17 -12.28
CA ARG A 98 -15.33 3.17 -11.22
C ARG A 98 -14.30 2.07 -11.55
N PRO A 99 -13.30 1.82 -10.70
CA PRO A 99 -12.27 0.83 -10.98
C PRO A 99 -12.87 -0.58 -11.00
N ASN A 100 -12.62 -1.33 -12.09
CA ASN A 100 -12.99 -2.73 -12.24
C ASN A 100 -11.81 -3.62 -11.83
N ILE A 101 -11.57 -3.70 -10.52
CA ILE A 101 -10.45 -4.47 -9.98
C ILE A 101 -10.78 -5.96 -10.05
N LYS A 102 -10.13 -6.68 -10.98
CA LYS A 102 -10.17 -8.15 -11.02
C LYS A 102 -9.09 -8.69 -10.08
N ARG A 103 -9.38 -9.77 -9.34
CA ARG A 103 -8.32 -10.51 -8.65
C ARG A 103 -7.42 -11.13 -9.70
N GLU A 104 -6.12 -10.91 -9.57
CA GLU A 104 -5.13 -11.67 -10.32
C GLU A 104 -5.03 -13.09 -9.76
N ALA A 105 -4.63 -14.04 -10.60
CA ALA A 105 -4.54 -15.43 -10.19
C ALA A 105 -3.41 -15.60 -9.16
N ASP A 106 -3.76 -16.06 -7.97
CA ASP A 106 -2.81 -16.28 -6.88
C ASP A 106 -1.98 -17.58 -7.08
N VAL A 107 -2.36 -18.45 -8.03
CA VAL A 107 -1.74 -19.77 -8.27
C VAL A 107 -1.57 -20.03 -9.76
N VAL A 108 -0.36 -20.45 -10.16
CA VAL A 108 -0.08 -20.99 -11.51
C VAL A 108 -0.30 -22.50 -11.49
N ILE A 109 -1.29 -23.00 -12.24
CA ILE A 109 -1.57 -24.43 -12.34
C ILE A 109 -0.79 -24.98 -13.54
N GLU A 110 0.29 -25.72 -13.28
CA GLU A 110 1.02 -26.48 -14.31
C GLU A 110 0.31 -27.82 -14.55
N ILE A 111 -0.38 -27.98 -15.69
CA ILE A 111 -1.01 -29.25 -16.07
C ILE A 111 0.05 -30.14 -16.70
N ARG A 112 0.53 -31.15 -15.95
CA ARG A 112 1.39 -32.21 -16.50
C ARG A 112 0.53 -33.35 -17.02
N ASN A 113 0.40 -33.44 -18.34
CA ASN A 113 -0.14 -34.64 -18.99
C ASN A 113 0.90 -35.77 -18.92
N LYS A 114 0.45 -36.96 -18.50
CA LYS A 114 1.25 -38.19 -18.45
C LYS A 114 1.08 -39.00 -19.73
#